data_AF-A0A0L0QL49-F1
#
_entry.id   AF-A0A0L0QL49-F1
#
_cell.length_a   1.000
_cell.length_b   1.000
_cell.length_c   1.000
_cell.angle_alpha   90.00
_cell.angle_beta   90.00
_cell.angle_gamma   90.00
#
_symmetry.space_group_name_H-M   'P 1'
#
loop_
_entity.id
_entity.type
_entity.pdbx_description
1 polymer ?
#
loop_
_entity_poly.entity_id
_entity_poly.type
_entity_poly.pdbx_seq_one_letter_code
_entity_poly.pdbx_strand_id
1 'polypeptide(L)'
;MKWLVYMYPKSWRRRYGNELIEVLNQTDKSFKTVIDLLLGIIDAWHIELSERDIYGYRISQALVLITLINVFIILKVNPLKEVILVEQVAMFAVLIAMLSLFLAIVTFIVSLFKFGVKEGFSLKTKLSKTSLGLMGVYAVCITTFLVLIN
;
A
#
# COMPACT_ATOMS: atom_id res chain seq x y z
N MET A 1 32.51 9.33 8.70
CA MET A 1 31.98 7.95 8.83
C MET A 1 30.90 7.84 9.89
N LYS A 2 31.05 8.39 11.11
CA LYS A 2 29.96 8.41 12.13
C LYS A 2 28.62 8.98 11.65
N TRP A 3 28.66 9.93 10.72
CA TRP A 3 27.44 10.48 10.10
C TRP A 3 26.62 9.42 9.35
N LEU A 4 27.23 8.35 8.81
CA LEU A 4 26.54 7.26 8.12
C LEU A 4 25.63 6.47 9.07
N VAL A 5 25.94 6.44 10.37
CA VAL A 5 25.08 5.81 11.37
C VAL A 5 23.71 6.51 11.40
N TYR A 6 23.65 7.83 11.16
CA TYR A 6 22.39 8.58 11.06
C TYR A 6 21.57 8.28 9.81
N MET A 7 22.05 7.43 8.89
CA MET A 7 21.26 6.95 7.77
C MET A 7 20.48 5.68 8.09
N TYR A 8 20.79 4.97 9.19
CA TYR A 8 20.02 3.82 9.66
C TYR A 8 18.64 4.23 10.19
N PRO A 9 17.63 3.33 10.13
CA PRO A 9 16.30 3.57 10.71
C PRO A 9 16.37 3.97 12.19
N LYS A 10 15.45 4.83 12.64
CA LYS A 10 15.46 5.38 14.02
C LYS A 10 15.38 4.29 15.10
N SER A 11 14.55 3.28 14.87
CA SER A 11 14.41 2.06 15.69
C SER A 11 15.70 1.25 15.78
N TRP A 12 16.37 1.05 14.64
CA TRP A 12 17.64 0.35 14.53
C TRP A 12 18.75 1.09 15.27
N ARG A 13 18.87 2.41 15.04
CA ARG A 13 19.84 3.26 15.75
C ARG A 13 19.66 3.25 17.27
N ARG A 14 18.42 3.13 17.74
CA ARG A 14 18.14 3.06 19.18
C ARG A 14 18.65 1.76 19.81
N ARG A 15 18.75 0.69 19.02
CA ARG A 15 19.25 -0.62 19.48
C ARG A 15 20.76 -0.77 19.32
N TYR A 16 21.30 -0.44 18.15
CA TYR A 16 22.68 -0.77 17.78
C TYR A 16 23.56 0.44 17.46
N GLY A 17 23.00 1.66 17.53
CA GLY A 17 23.71 2.86 17.09
C GLY A 17 24.95 3.18 17.91
N ASN A 18 24.90 3.00 19.24
CA ASN A 18 26.03 3.28 20.12
C ASN A 18 27.17 2.25 19.91
N GLU A 19 26.82 0.97 19.82
CA GLU A 19 27.76 -0.13 19.54
C GLU A 19 28.46 0.07 18.19
N LEU A 20 27.70 0.42 17.15
CA LEU A 20 28.25 0.68 15.82
C LEU A 20 29.19 1.88 15.81
N ILE A 21 28.90 2.94 16.56
CA ILE A 21 29.78 4.11 16.69
C ILE A 21 31.09 3.73 17.39
N GLU A 22 31.05 2.85 18.37
CA GLU A 22 32.23 2.37 19.10
C GLU A 22 33.12 1.50 18.22
N VAL A 23 32.53 0.56 17.48
CA VAL A 23 33.24 -0.25 16.47
C VAL A 23 33.89 0.64 15.40
N LEU A 24 33.18 1.68 14.93
CA LEU A 24 33.72 2.64 13.96
C LEU A 24 34.82 3.54 14.52
N ASN A 25 34.97 3.67 15.85
CA ASN A 25 36.11 4.36 16.45
C ASN A 25 37.38 3.50 16.45
N GLN A 26 37.22 2.18 16.55
CA GLN A 26 38.32 1.22 16.59
C GLN A 26 38.73 0.73 15.20
N THR A 27 37.87 0.92 14.20
CA THR A 27 38.09 0.45 12.82
C THR A 27 38.76 1.52 11.95
N ASP A 28 39.76 1.11 11.18
CA ASP A 28 40.42 1.99 10.21
C ASP A 28 39.46 2.47 9.11
N LYS A 29 39.70 3.71 8.67
CA LYS A 29 38.89 4.41 7.66
C LYS A 29 39.23 3.91 6.24
N SER A 30 38.93 2.66 5.97
CA SER A 30 39.03 2.05 4.64
C SER A 30 37.80 2.36 3.78
N PHE A 31 38.00 2.49 2.47
CA PHE A 31 36.91 2.59 1.49
C PHE A 31 35.97 1.38 1.56
N LYS A 32 36.51 0.19 1.85
CA LYS A 32 35.72 -1.03 2.04
C LYS A 32 34.74 -0.90 3.21
N THR A 33 35.19 -0.33 4.33
CA THR A 33 34.36 -0.06 5.51
C THR A 33 33.18 0.87 5.18
N VAL A 34 33.36 1.82 4.27
CA VAL A 34 32.26 2.70 3.81
C VAL A 34 31.22 1.91 3.02
N ILE A 35 31.64 1.04 2.12
CA ILE A 35 30.73 0.19 1.33
C ILE A 35 29.97 -0.77 2.25
N ASP A 36 30.65 -1.41 3.20
CA ASP A 36 30.01 -2.33 4.16
C ASP A 36 28.96 -1.61 5.01
N LEU A 37 29.25 -0.38 5.44
CA LEU A 37 28.29 0.50 6.13
C LEU A 37 27.06 0.81 5.25
N LEU A 38 27.27 1.14 3.98
CA LEU A 38 26.17 1.45 3.05
C LEU A 38 25.27 0.23 2.80
N LEU A 39 25.86 -0.97 2.65
CA LEU A 39 25.10 -2.21 2.53
C LEU A 39 24.29 -2.50 3.80
N GLY A 40 24.89 -2.29 4.97
CA GLY A 40 24.19 -2.45 6.25
C GLY A 40 23.03 -1.46 6.43
N ILE A 41 23.14 -0.22 5.92
CA ILE A 41 22.04 0.76 5.92
C ILE A 41 20.87 0.22 5.08
N ILE A 42 21.16 -0.28 3.88
CA ILE A 42 20.13 -0.81 2.97
C ILE A 42 19.40 -1.99 3.61
N ASP A 43 20.13 -2.94 4.20
CA ASP A 43 19.56 -4.13 4.83
C ASP A 43 18.67 -3.77 6.05
N ALA A 44 19.16 -2.87 6.91
CA ALA A 44 18.38 -2.39 8.05
C ALA A 44 17.07 -1.70 7.63
N TRP A 45 17.07 -0.94 6.54
CA TRP A 45 15.86 -0.35 5.97
C TRP A 45 14.93 -1.41 5.37
N HIS A 46 15.48 -2.44 4.72
CA HIS A 46 14.67 -3.53 4.16
C HIS A 46 13.87 -4.26 5.25
N ILE A 47 14.50 -4.54 6.39
CA ILE A 47 13.86 -5.19 7.55
C ILE A 47 12.76 -4.29 8.14
N GLU A 48 13.06 -3.00 8.37
CA GLU A 48 12.08 -2.05 8.93
C GLU A 48 10.85 -1.88 8.02
N LEU A 49 11.06 -1.82 6.70
CA LEU A 49 9.98 -1.73 5.71
C LEU A 49 9.16 -3.04 5.66
N SER A 50 9.82 -4.19 5.72
CA SER A 50 9.15 -5.50 5.77
C SER A 50 8.28 -5.66 7.02
N GLU A 51 8.76 -5.23 8.18
CA GLU A 51 7.96 -5.25 9.42
C GLU A 51 6.70 -4.37 9.29
N ARG A 52 6.82 -3.19 8.67
CA ARG A 52 5.68 -2.29 8.44
C ARG A 52 4.68 -2.84 7.41
N ASP A 53 5.15 -3.54 6.38
CA ASP A 53 4.28 -4.20 5.40
C ASP A 53 3.43 -5.31 6.04
N ILE A 54 3.97 -6.06 7.01
CA ILE A 54 3.22 -7.08 7.76
C ILE A 54 2.08 -6.45 8.57
N TYR A 55 2.33 -5.32 9.25
CA TYR A 55 1.28 -4.59 9.97
C TYR A 55 0.24 -4.01 9.00
N GLY A 56 0.66 -3.45 7.87
CA GLY A 56 -0.24 -2.95 6.83
C GLY A 56 -1.16 -4.04 6.29
N TYR A 57 -0.62 -5.24 6.03
CA TYR A 57 -1.39 -6.39 5.58
C TYR A 57 -2.45 -6.83 6.62
N ARG A 58 -2.08 -6.91 7.91
CA ARG A 58 -3.02 -7.28 8.98
C ARG A 58 -4.14 -6.25 9.16
N ILE A 59 -3.83 -4.97 9.06
CA ILE A 59 -4.84 -3.89 9.13
C ILE A 59 -5.78 -3.95 7.92
N SER A 60 -5.24 -4.23 6.72
CA SER A 60 -6.05 -4.42 5.52
C SER A 60 -7.03 -5.58 5.66
N GLN A 61 -6.60 -6.73 6.22
CA GLN A 61 -7.48 -7.86 6.50
C GLN A 61 -8.59 -7.50 7.50
N ALA A 62 -8.27 -6.76 8.57
CA ALA A 62 -9.26 -6.32 9.54
C ALA A 62 -10.30 -5.37 8.92
N LEU A 63 -9.87 -4.44 8.07
CA LEU A 63 -10.78 -3.54 7.36
C LEU A 63 -11.71 -4.29 6.40
N VAL A 64 -11.20 -5.27 5.65
CA VAL A 64 -12.03 -6.12 4.78
C VAL A 64 -13.08 -6.88 5.60
N LEU A 65 -12.70 -7.43 6.75
CA LEU A 65 -13.62 -8.13 7.65
C LEU A 65 -14.73 -7.19 8.16
N ILE A 66 -14.38 -5.99 8.62
CA ILE A 66 -15.34 -4.98 9.08
C ILE A 66 -16.30 -4.59 7.95
N THR A 67 -15.77 -4.46 6.73
CA THR A 67 -16.59 -4.11 5.55
C THR A 67 -17.57 -5.23 5.22
N LEU A 68 -17.15 -6.49 5.28
CA LEU A 68 -18.02 -7.66 5.08
C LEU A 68 -19.12 -7.75 6.15
N ILE A 69 -18.80 -7.48 7.41
CA ILE A 69 -19.78 -7.45 8.50
C ILE A 69 -20.82 -6.35 8.25
N ASN A 70 -20.38 -5.15 7.85
CA ASN A 70 -21.30 -4.06 7.53
C ASN A 70 -22.22 -4.39 6.36
N VAL A 71 -21.69 -4.99 5.29
CA VAL A 71 -22.50 -5.46 4.14
C VAL A 71 -23.51 -6.52 4.59
N PHE A 72 -23.10 -7.47 5.44
CA PHE A 72 -23.99 -8.50 5.97
C PHE A 72 -25.13 -7.91 6.81
N ILE A 73 -24.83 -6.93 7.67
CA ILE A 73 -25.85 -6.22 8.47
C ILE A 73 -26.84 -5.49 7.57
N ILE A 74 -26.36 -4.76 6.56
CA ILE A 74 -27.22 -4.05 5.60
C ILE A 74 -28.15 -5.02 4.86
N LEU A 75 -27.61 -6.16 4.38
CA LEU A 75 -28.38 -7.19 3.70
C LEU A 75 -29.44 -7.85 4.61
N LYS A 76 -29.15 -7.99 5.90
CA LYS A 76 -30.07 -8.63 6.86
C LYS A 76 -31.14 -7.67 7.40
N VAL A 77 -30.87 -6.37 7.45
CA VAL A 77 -31.77 -5.37 8.05
C VAL A 77 -32.88 -4.92 7.10
N ASN A 78 -32.76 -5.12 5.78
CA ASN A 78 -33.78 -4.72 4.82
C ASN A 78 -34.29 -5.87 3.94
N PRO A 79 -35.36 -6.58 4.33
CA PRO A 79 -36.17 -7.29 3.36
C PRO A 79 -37.11 -6.28 2.66
N LEU A 80 -36.85 -6.03 1.38
CA LEU A 80 -37.79 -5.47 0.39
C LEU A 80 -38.42 -4.09 0.66
N LYS A 81 -37.86 -3.05 0.03
CA LYS A 81 -38.64 -2.01 -0.65
C LYS A 81 -38.07 -1.83 -2.04
N GLU A 82 -38.65 -2.52 -3.02
CA GLU A 82 -38.10 -2.73 -4.37
C GLU A 82 -37.71 -1.43 -5.12
N VAL A 83 -38.37 -0.30 -4.84
CA VAL A 83 -38.02 1.01 -5.44
C VAL A 83 -36.83 1.68 -4.74
N ILE A 84 -36.70 1.53 -3.41
CA ILE A 84 -35.57 2.07 -2.63
C ILE A 84 -34.31 1.22 -2.84
N LEU A 85 -34.48 -0.07 -3.17
CA LEU A 85 -33.39 -1.01 -3.35
C LEU A 85 -32.56 -0.69 -4.60
N VAL A 86 -33.20 -0.28 -5.70
CA VAL A 86 -32.48 0.13 -6.93
C VAL A 86 -31.69 1.41 -6.67
N GLU A 87 -32.27 2.42 -6.01
CA GLU A 87 -31.56 3.66 -5.65
C GLU A 87 -30.39 3.41 -4.70
N GLN A 88 -30.57 2.54 -3.69
CA GLN A 88 -29.51 2.15 -2.77
C GLN A 88 -28.40 1.37 -3.47
N VAL A 89 -28.73 0.41 -4.32
CA VAL A 89 -27.76 -0.37 -5.10
C VAL A 89 -27.01 0.54 -6.07
N ALA A 90 -27.70 1.48 -6.71
CA ALA A 90 -27.09 2.49 -7.57
C ALA A 90 -26.11 3.39 -6.78
N MET A 91 -26.51 3.86 -5.59
CA MET A 91 -25.61 4.62 -4.70
C MET A 91 -24.38 3.82 -4.28
N PHE A 92 -24.56 2.56 -3.87
CA PHE A 92 -23.43 1.69 -3.49
C PHE A 92 -22.52 1.39 -4.68
N ALA A 93 -23.08 1.17 -5.88
CA ALA A 93 -22.31 0.95 -7.09
C ALA A 93 -21.45 2.18 -7.44
N VAL A 94 -22.00 3.39 -7.34
CA VAL A 94 -21.26 4.64 -7.55
C VAL A 94 -20.19 4.83 -6.48
N LEU A 95 -20.50 4.57 -5.22
CA LEU A 95 -19.53 4.72 -4.12
C LEU A 95 -18.34 3.76 -4.27
N ILE A 96 -18.62 2.49 -4.63
CA ILE A 96 -17.58 1.50 -4.94
C ILE A 96 -16.77 1.93 -6.17
N ALA A 97 -17.42 2.44 -7.22
CA ALA A 97 -16.75 2.95 -8.40
C ALA A 97 -15.78 4.10 -8.05
N MET A 98 -16.25 5.12 -7.31
CA MET A 98 -15.44 6.27 -6.90
C MET A 98 -14.25 5.84 -6.06
N LEU A 99 -14.46 4.94 -5.10
CA LEU A 99 -13.39 4.42 -4.24
C LEU A 99 -12.37 3.61 -5.06
N SER A 100 -12.85 2.77 -5.97
CA SER A 100 -12.00 1.95 -6.85
C SER A 100 -11.14 2.83 -7.78
N LEU A 101 -11.73 3.87 -8.37
CA LEU A 101 -11.02 4.82 -9.22
C LEU A 101 -9.94 5.58 -8.43
N PHE A 102 -10.29 6.06 -7.23
CA PHE A 102 -9.33 6.74 -6.36
C PHE A 102 -8.14 5.85 -6.01
N LEU A 103 -8.40 4.61 -5.59
CA LEU A 103 -7.36 3.63 -5.30
C LEU A 103 -6.54 3.28 -6.56
N ALA A 104 -7.17 3.19 -7.73
CA ALA A 104 -6.48 2.94 -8.99
C ALA A 104 -5.49 4.05 -9.32
N ILE A 105 -5.89 5.32 -9.14
CA ILE A 105 -5.05 6.50 -9.38
C ILE A 105 -3.89 6.53 -8.39
N VAL A 106 -4.15 6.35 -7.09
CA VAL A 106 -3.11 6.35 -6.06
C VAL A 106 -2.09 5.24 -6.32
N THR A 107 -2.55 4.02 -6.59
CA THR A 107 -1.66 2.88 -6.87
C THR A 107 -0.88 3.07 -8.17
N PHE A 108 -1.47 3.71 -9.19
CA PHE A 108 -0.78 4.06 -10.43
C PHE A 108 0.32 5.09 -10.20
N ILE A 109 0.02 6.17 -9.48
CA ILE A 109 1.00 7.22 -9.13
C ILE A 109 2.16 6.61 -8.35
N VAL A 110 1.87 5.79 -7.34
CA VAL A 110 2.90 5.07 -6.58
C VAL A 110 3.73 4.16 -7.48
N SER A 111 3.11 3.48 -8.45
CA SER A 111 3.82 2.64 -9.43
C SER A 111 4.78 3.46 -10.29
N LEU A 112 4.34 4.62 -10.80
CA LEU A 112 5.17 5.53 -11.59
C LEU A 112 6.38 6.05 -10.81
N PHE A 113 6.20 6.44 -9.54
CA PHE A 113 7.30 6.91 -8.71
C PHE A 113 8.27 5.80 -8.31
N LYS A 114 7.76 4.59 -8.03
CA LYS A 114 8.58 3.48 -7.52
C LYS A 114 9.37 2.77 -8.63
N PHE A 115 8.80 2.61 -9.82
CA PHE A 115 9.38 1.83 -10.91
C PHE A 115 9.75 2.67 -12.14
N GLY A 116 9.43 3.97 -12.14
CA GLY A 116 9.63 4.86 -13.28
C GLY A 116 8.51 4.75 -14.32
N VAL A 117 8.41 5.74 -15.21
CA VAL A 117 7.28 5.87 -16.17
C VAL A 117 7.14 4.64 -17.07
N LYS A 118 8.25 4.14 -17.61
CA LYS A 118 8.24 2.99 -18.54
C LYS A 118 7.71 1.71 -17.89
N GLU A 119 8.08 1.44 -16.64
CA GLU A 119 7.61 0.25 -15.91
C GLU A 119 6.29 0.48 -15.16
N GLY A 120 5.91 1.72 -14.87
CA GLY A 120 4.59 2.05 -14.34
C GLY A 120 3.47 1.83 -15.36
N PHE A 121 3.72 2.07 -16.64
CA PHE A 121 2.81 1.69 -17.74
C PHE A 121 2.93 0.22 -18.16
N SER A 122 3.92 -0.51 -17.65
CA SER A 122 4.14 -1.94 -17.91
C SER A 122 3.30 -2.79 -16.95
N LEU A 123 2.60 -3.81 -17.47
CA LEU A 123 1.85 -4.77 -16.67
C LEU A 123 2.74 -5.78 -15.94
N LYS A 124 4.06 -5.56 -15.88
CA LYS A 124 4.99 -6.45 -15.19
C LYS A 124 4.91 -6.29 -13.67
N THR A 125 4.66 -5.08 -13.17
CA THR A 125 4.69 -4.82 -11.73
C THR A 125 3.37 -5.21 -11.06
N LYS A 126 3.46 -5.71 -9.82
CA LYS A 126 2.26 -6.06 -9.03
C LYS A 126 1.35 -4.85 -8.80
N LEU A 127 1.93 -3.66 -8.61
CA LEU A 127 1.20 -2.40 -8.42
C LEU A 127 0.45 -1.96 -9.68
N SER A 128 1.04 -2.05 -10.87
CA SER A 128 0.34 -1.71 -12.12
C SER A 128 -0.77 -2.71 -12.45
N LYS A 129 -0.59 -4.00 -12.14
CA LYS A 129 -1.68 -4.99 -12.25
C LYS A 129 -2.85 -4.66 -11.32
N THR A 130 -2.57 -4.30 -10.07
CA THR A 130 -3.60 -3.91 -9.10
C THR A 130 -4.33 -2.64 -9.55
N SER A 131 -3.61 -1.64 -10.04
CA SER A 131 -4.21 -0.40 -10.57
C SER A 131 -5.15 -0.68 -11.75
N LEU A 132 -4.71 -1.50 -12.72
CA LEU A 132 -5.54 -1.89 -13.86
C LEU A 132 -6.79 -2.69 -13.42
N GLY A 133 -6.63 -3.60 -12.45
CA GLY A 133 -7.75 -4.35 -11.88
C GLY A 133 -8.80 -3.45 -11.23
N LEU A 134 -8.36 -2.44 -10.48
CA LEU A 134 -9.24 -1.44 -9.87
C LEU A 134 -9.95 -0.57 -10.93
N MET A 135 -9.25 -0.18 -12.00
CA MET A 135 -9.89 0.47 -13.15
C MET A 135 -10.98 -0.41 -13.79
N GLY A 136 -10.74 -1.72 -13.89
CA GLY A 136 -11.75 -2.68 -14.35
C GLY A 136 -12.98 -2.73 -13.44
N VAL A 137 -12.78 -2.77 -12.12
CA VAL A 137 -13.88 -2.72 -11.14
C VAL A 137 -14.67 -1.41 -11.27
N TYR A 138 -13.98 -0.28 -11.46
CA TYR A 138 -14.64 1.01 -11.71
C TYR A 138 -15.53 0.95 -12.97
N ALA A 139 -15.00 0.45 -14.09
CA ALA A 139 -15.72 0.37 -15.35
C ALA A 139 -16.97 -0.52 -15.24
N VAL A 140 -16.86 -1.67 -14.58
CA VAL A 140 -18.00 -2.57 -14.35
C VAL A 140 -19.04 -1.89 -13.46
N CYS A 141 -18.65 -1.30 -12.33
CA CYS A 141 -19.58 -0.64 -11.41
C CYS A 141 -20.30 0.56 -12.04
N ILE A 142 -19.61 1.38 -12.83
CA ILE A 142 -20.24 2.48 -13.57
C ILE A 142 -21.17 1.98 -14.66
N THR A 143 -20.79 0.92 -15.39
CA THR A 143 -21.68 0.35 -16.41
C THR A 143 -22.95 -0.21 -15.78
N THR A 144 -22.83 -0.93 -14.67
CA THR A 144 -23.98 -1.42 -13.90
C THR A 144 -24.84 -0.27 -13.38
N PHE A 145 -24.23 0.81 -12.87
CA PHE A 145 -24.97 2.00 -12.47
C PHE A 145 -25.74 2.62 -13.65
N LEU A 146 -25.09 2.82 -14.80
CA LEU A 146 -25.70 3.38 -16.01
C LEU A 146 -26.87 2.53 -16.52
N VAL A 147 -26.78 1.20 -16.41
CA VAL A 147 -27.86 0.28 -16.76
C VAL A 147 -29.01 0.34 -15.75
N LEU A 148 -28.73 0.58 -14.47
CA LEU A 148 -29.75 0.66 -13.42
C LEU A 148 -30.53 1.98 -13.40
N ILE A 149 -29.95 3.06 -13.95
CA ILE A 149 -30.61 4.37 -14.02
C ILE A 149 -31.36 4.63 -15.35
N ASN A 150 -31.18 3.75 -16.34
CA ASN A 150 -31.87 3.77 -17.64
C ASN A 150 -33.04 2.79 -17.62
#